data_AF-A0A8J4DGY6-F1
#
_entry.id   AF-A0A8J4DGY6-F1
#
_cell.length_a   1.000
_cell.length_b   1.000
_cell.length_c   1.000
_cell.angle_alpha   90.00
_cell.angle_beta   90.00
_cell.angle_gamma   90.00
#
_symmetry.space_group_name_H-M   'P 1'
#
loop_
_entity.id
_entity.type
_entity.pdbx_description
1 polymer ?
#
loop_
_entity_poly.entity_id
_entity_poly.type
_entity_poly.pdbx_seq_one_letter_code
_entity_poly.pdbx_strand_id
1 'polypeptide(L)'
;MGFDSINAFEIKISGGGGECVVSRDVARLAARMDLARLLHFYHSGPGYYINSLFIMTAVWLNIWVVAVFALARASTVQRVGSDGTLHLEDTLRVEHALSLGPLMLLPYAAQLLLEWGALRTFATLAVQVISGSVAFAVFRQQTTAYYFKDDITYGGARYISTGRGFSITSSSFTTLFTNYARSHLYPGMELLHLLILYASVRDCKSCSFAAVTWGTWLVAVALLFSPFWFNPMAFTREKVSRDWSAWLGWMRGEVDPATGNNWHSWNRQQLEKVRNERGTVTDPGLNIMNRLVDEVAPRLVLVVAAVSRLDLRIDVRIRALSSPLVPFFAATAIIWLVTLLSWALQRHFEERGRGRAWRLYRVMMSALVAAALLSYSVFAVRFFRGTPMSNLALLLYANSQLVLAVHRALEQLAPASSAARTLVDRGYWLIDWGVGTLLMCFVTLLAWLGFVSRLQTRLLFNSTFAASIRRGKLVRSTGLMKLDEEQRWRNEGQARAALAQSVAMSLRRHTATGMHYGPPLLQPEPGAPQPQRYL
;
A
#
# COMPACT_ATOMS: atom_id res chain seq x y z
N MET A 1 8.69 -19.24 9.88
CA MET A 1 8.33 -17.94 10.49
C MET A 1 7.34 -17.22 9.58
N GLY A 2 6.46 -16.38 10.14
CA GLY A 2 5.50 -15.61 9.33
C GLY A 2 6.15 -14.44 8.60
N PHE A 3 5.52 -13.96 7.52
CA PHE A 3 5.93 -12.78 6.75
C PHE A 3 6.13 -11.55 7.65
N ASP A 4 5.12 -11.22 8.46
CA ASP A 4 5.18 -10.08 9.38
C ASP A 4 6.27 -10.21 10.44
N SER A 5 6.54 -11.43 10.92
CA SER A 5 7.60 -11.68 11.92
C SER A 5 8.99 -11.45 11.34
N ILE A 6 9.23 -11.87 10.10
CA ILE A 6 10.52 -11.66 9.43
C ILE A 6 10.71 -10.17 9.15
N ASN A 7 9.71 -9.49 8.60
CA ASN A 7 9.82 -8.05 8.34
C ASN A 7 9.99 -7.28 9.65
N ALA A 8 9.29 -7.62 10.73
CA ALA A 8 9.50 -6.97 12.03
C ALA A 8 10.94 -7.10 12.55
N PHE A 9 11.59 -8.24 12.29
CA PHE A 9 13.00 -8.43 12.61
C PHE A 9 13.90 -7.54 11.75
N GLU A 10 13.63 -7.49 10.46
CA GLU A 10 14.37 -6.67 9.49
C GLU A 10 14.25 -5.18 9.80
N ILE A 11 13.06 -4.70 10.20
CA ILE A 11 12.84 -3.33 10.69
C ILE A 11 13.77 -3.02 11.87
N LYS A 12 13.81 -3.93 12.86
CA LYS A 12 14.58 -3.75 14.08
C LYS A 12 16.09 -3.66 13.80
N ILE A 13 16.62 -4.59 13.01
CA ILE A 13 18.07 -4.60 12.72
C ILE A 13 18.47 -3.44 11.80
N SER A 14 17.59 -3.01 10.90
CA SER A 14 17.86 -1.90 9.98
C SER A 14 17.88 -0.56 10.68
N GLY A 15 16.97 -0.35 11.63
CA GLY A 15 17.03 0.80 12.54
C GLY A 15 18.30 0.77 13.39
N GLY A 16 18.61 -0.36 14.04
CA GLY A 16 19.88 -0.50 14.78
C GLY A 16 21.13 -0.30 13.91
N GLY A 17 21.07 -0.68 12.64
CA GLY A 17 22.11 -0.42 11.65
C GLY A 17 22.31 1.07 11.38
N GLY A 18 21.23 1.85 11.34
CA GLY A 18 21.25 3.31 11.22
C GLY A 18 22.00 3.97 12.39
N GLU A 19 21.55 3.70 13.62
CA GLU A 19 22.21 4.17 14.85
C GLU A 19 23.70 3.79 14.91
N CYS A 20 24.04 2.56 14.49
CA CYS A 20 25.43 2.11 14.41
C CYS A 20 26.27 2.96 13.43
N VAL A 21 25.75 3.26 12.24
CA VAL A 21 26.47 4.00 11.19
C VAL A 21 26.75 5.44 11.61
N VAL A 22 25.82 6.07 12.32
CA VAL A 22 25.98 7.45 12.82
C VAL A 22 26.80 7.50 14.12
N SER A 23 27.08 6.34 14.73
CA SER A 23 27.81 6.28 15.99
C SER A 23 29.28 6.73 15.88
N ARG A 24 29.73 7.43 16.93
CA ARG A 24 31.13 7.81 17.09
C ARG A 24 32.08 6.62 17.13
N ASP A 25 31.61 5.47 17.64
CA ASP A 25 32.44 4.28 17.81
C ASP A 25 32.76 3.63 16.47
N VAL A 26 31.76 3.53 15.57
CA VAL A 26 31.98 3.08 14.20
C VAL A 26 32.91 4.03 13.45
N ALA A 27 32.74 5.35 13.61
CA ALA A 27 33.63 6.33 12.98
C ALA A 27 35.09 6.19 13.46
N ARG A 28 35.32 6.01 14.77
CA ARG A 28 36.66 5.81 15.35
C ARG A 28 37.28 4.48 14.95
N LEU A 29 36.47 3.44 14.85
CA LEU A 29 36.91 2.11 14.42
C LEU A 29 37.34 2.15 12.95
N ALA A 30 36.50 2.72 12.08
CA ALA A 30 36.76 2.84 10.65
C ALA A 30 38.03 3.66 10.36
N ALA A 31 38.25 4.77 11.09
CA ALA A 31 39.43 5.62 10.93
C ALA A 31 40.77 4.94 11.30
N ARG A 32 40.74 3.80 12.00
CA ARG A 32 41.92 3.07 12.46
C ARG A 32 42.16 1.75 11.71
N MET A 33 41.26 1.37 10.80
CA MET A 33 41.39 0.17 9.99
C MET A 33 42.20 0.46 8.73
N ASP A 34 43.06 -0.49 8.33
CA ASP A 34 43.61 -0.53 6.98
C ASP A 34 42.50 -0.83 5.96
N LEU A 35 42.77 -0.54 4.67
CA LEU A 35 41.78 -0.65 3.60
C LEU A 35 41.13 -2.05 3.53
N ALA A 36 41.89 -3.13 3.70
CA ALA A 36 41.35 -4.48 3.58
C ALA A 36 40.39 -4.81 4.72
N ARG A 37 40.74 -4.44 5.95
CA ARG A 37 39.84 -4.59 7.11
C ARG A 37 38.61 -3.69 6.99
N LEU A 38 38.78 -2.48 6.48
CA LEU A 38 37.67 -1.55 6.27
C LEU A 38 36.67 -2.10 5.25
N LEU A 39 37.15 -2.67 4.13
CA LEU A 39 36.29 -3.31 3.12
C LEU A 39 35.55 -4.53 3.68
N HIS A 40 36.23 -5.36 4.47
CA HIS A 40 35.59 -6.49 5.15
C HIS A 40 34.53 -6.04 6.17
N PHE A 41 34.86 -5.02 6.97
CA PHE A 41 33.93 -4.43 7.94
C PHE A 41 32.72 -3.78 7.25
N TYR A 42 32.94 -3.10 6.12
CA TYR A 42 31.87 -2.58 5.28
C TYR A 42 30.95 -3.70 4.80
N HIS A 43 31.52 -4.75 4.20
CA HIS A 43 30.73 -5.87 3.67
C HIS A 43 29.92 -6.61 4.75
N SER A 44 30.50 -6.83 5.93
CA SER A 44 29.88 -7.60 7.03
C SER A 44 28.98 -6.78 7.96
N GLY A 45 29.03 -5.45 7.90
CA GLY A 45 28.30 -4.56 8.81
C GLY A 45 27.53 -3.45 8.07
N PRO A 46 27.93 -2.18 8.21
CA PRO A 46 27.22 -1.02 7.63
C PRO A 46 26.88 -1.09 6.15
N GLY A 47 27.77 -1.68 5.35
CA GLY A 47 27.67 -1.67 3.90
C GLY A 47 26.47 -2.42 3.38
N TYR A 48 25.98 -3.44 4.08
CA TYR A 48 24.75 -4.12 3.72
C TYR A 48 23.55 -3.15 3.69
N TYR A 49 23.39 -2.32 4.71
CA TYR A 49 22.29 -1.35 4.81
C TYR A 49 22.45 -0.19 3.82
N ILE A 50 23.67 0.34 3.68
CA ILE A 50 24.00 1.42 2.73
C ILE A 50 23.75 0.96 1.29
N ASN A 51 24.24 -0.22 0.90
CA ASN A 51 24.00 -0.79 -0.42
C ASN A 51 22.50 -1.01 -0.65
N SER A 52 21.76 -1.42 0.38
CA SER A 52 20.31 -1.60 0.27
C SER A 52 19.58 -0.31 -0.03
N LEU A 53 19.95 0.77 0.66
CA LEU A 53 19.45 2.12 0.36
C LEU A 53 19.80 2.55 -1.06
N PHE A 54 21.04 2.36 -1.51
CA PHE A 54 21.46 2.74 -2.86
C PHE A 54 20.75 1.95 -3.95
N ILE A 55 20.56 0.64 -3.78
CA ILE A 55 19.83 -0.19 -4.76
C ILE A 55 18.38 0.31 -4.89
N MET A 56 17.66 0.52 -3.79
CA MET A 56 16.27 0.98 -3.86
C MET A 56 16.15 2.40 -4.41
N THR A 57 17.11 3.27 -4.10
CA THR A 57 17.19 4.63 -4.65
C THR A 57 17.49 4.60 -6.15
N ALA A 58 18.40 3.73 -6.59
CA ALA A 58 18.76 3.58 -8.00
C ALA A 58 17.58 3.08 -8.85
N VAL A 59 16.80 2.12 -8.35
CA VAL A 59 15.56 1.66 -9.02
C VAL A 59 14.62 2.82 -9.28
N TRP A 60 14.39 3.65 -8.26
CA TRP A 60 13.49 4.79 -8.36
C TRP A 60 14.05 5.87 -9.27
N LEU A 61 15.32 6.23 -9.12
CA LEU A 61 16.00 7.25 -9.95
C LEU A 61 16.00 6.85 -11.41
N ASN A 62 16.26 5.59 -11.72
CA ASN A 62 16.32 5.10 -13.08
C ASN A 62 14.99 5.34 -13.83
N ILE A 63 13.85 4.88 -13.27
CA ILE A 63 12.56 5.10 -13.93
C ILE A 63 12.17 6.58 -13.95
N TRP A 64 12.52 7.32 -12.90
CA TRP A 64 12.26 8.75 -12.83
C TRP A 64 13.02 9.52 -13.91
N VAL A 65 14.32 9.28 -14.09
CA VAL A 65 15.14 9.89 -15.17
C VAL A 65 14.55 9.54 -16.53
N VAL A 66 14.25 8.26 -16.79
CA VAL A 66 13.66 7.83 -18.06
C VAL A 66 12.34 8.54 -18.33
N ALA A 67 11.48 8.64 -17.32
CA ALA A 67 10.20 9.33 -17.45
C ALA A 67 10.39 10.84 -17.71
N VAL A 68 11.30 11.51 -17.00
CA VAL A 68 11.62 12.93 -17.20
C VAL A 68 12.14 13.19 -18.61
N PHE A 69 13.09 12.40 -19.09
CA PHE A 69 13.67 12.58 -20.42
C PHE A 69 12.66 12.29 -21.54
N ALA A 70 11.83 11.26 -21.38
CA ALA A 70 10.73 10.99 -22.28
C ALA A 70 9.73 12.17 -22.29
N LEU A 71 9.38 12.70 -21.12
CA LEU A 71 8.48 13.82 -20.97
C LEU A 71 9.04 15.11 -21.59
N ALA A 72 10.32 15.40 -21.39
CA ALA A 72 10.98 16.55 -22.00
C ALA A 72 11.29 16.40 -23.51
N ARG A 73 10.99 15.25 -24.13
CA ARG A 73 11.38 14.90 -25.52
C ARG A 73 12.89 14.96 -25.76
N ALA A 74 13.67 14.66 -24.71
CA ALA A 74 15.13 14.75 -24.70
C ALA A 74 15.81 13.36 -24.72
N SER A 75 15.08 12.29 -25.03
CA SER A 75 15.61 10.92 -24.97
C SER A 75 16.57 10.53 -26.10
N THR A 76 16.72 11.37 -27.13
CA THR A 76 17.62 11.14 -28.27
C THR A 76 18.71 12.20 -28.36
N VAL A 77 19.96 11.74 -28.46
CA VAL A 77 21.12 12.61 -28.74
C VAL A 77 21.63 12.28 -30.13
N GLN A 78 21.70 13.29 -31.00
CA GLN A 78 22.31 13.14 -32.33
C GLN A 78 23.83 13.07 -32.17
N ARG A 79 24.45 12.04 -32.75
CA ARG A 79 25.89 11.83 -32.65
C ARG A 79 26.58 12.77 -33.65
N VAL A 80 27.47 13.63 -33.17
CA VAL A 80 28.23 14.55 -34.04
C VAL A 80 29.19 13.74 -34.91
N GLY A 81 29.04 13.81 -36.24
CA GLY A 81 29.94 13.16 -37.21
C GLY A 81 29.56 11.74 -37.66
N SER A 82 28.36 11.24 -37.32
CA SER A 82 27.84 9.97 -37.85
C SER A 82 26.32 10.01 -37.97
N ASP A 83 25.73 9.32 -38.95
CA ASP A 83 24.27 9.26 -39.19
C ASP A 83 23.48 8.49 -38.09
N GLY A 84 24.15 8.05 -37.02
CA GLY A 84 23.55 7.32 -35.92
C GLY A 84 22.95 8.24 -34.85
N THR A 85 21.70 7.99 -34.48
CA THR A 85 21.07 8.55 -33.27
C THR A 85 21.32 7.61 -32.09
N LEU A 86 21.76 8.16 -30.96
CA LEU A 86 21.90 7.38 -29.72
C LEU A 86 20.65 7.60 -28.86
N HIS A 87 20.05 6.49 -28.45
CA HIS A 87 18.90 6.45 -27.58
C HIS A 87 19.35 6.22 -26.14
N LEU A 88 18.87 7.03 -25.20
CA LEU A 88 19.12 6.81 -23.77
C LEU A 88 18.66 5.40 -23.35
N GLU A 89 17.60 4.90 -23.97
CA GLU A 89 17.08 3.56 -23.71
C GLU A 89 18.11 2.45 -23.97
N ASP A 90 19.02 2.61 -24.91
CA ASP A 90 19.99 1.56 -25.26
C ASP A 90 21.09 1.42 -24.20
N THR A 91 21.50 2.52 -23.56
CA THR A 91 22.45 2.50 -22.45
C THR A 91 21.82 1.88 -21.19
N LEU A 92 20.58 2.26 -20.87
CA LEU A 92 19.91 1.80 -19.66
C LEU A 92 19.53 0.32 -19.71
N ARG A 93 19.23 -0.23 -20.89
CA ARG A 93 18.96 -1.68 -21.04
C ARG A 93 20.12 -2.55 -20.54
N VAL A 94 21.35 -2.13 -20.79
CA VAL A 94 22.55 -2.88 -20.37
C VAL A 94 22.66 -2.87 -18.84
N GLU A 95 22.40 -1.72 -18.21
CA GLU A 95 22.37 -1.62 -16.75
C GLU A 95 21.32 -2.55 -16.15
N HIS A 96 20.07 -2.48 -16.62
CA HIS A 96 18.99 -3.31 -16.09
C HIS A 96 19.27 -4.80 -16.20
N ALA A 97 19.86 -5.26 -17.31
CA ALA A 97 20.24 -6.66 -17.48
C ALA A 97 21.24 -7.15 -16.42
N LEU A 98 22.09 -6.26 -15.90
CA LEU A 98 23.17 -6.59 -14.96
C LEU A 98 22.80 -6.30 -13.49
N SER A 99 22.01 -5.26 -13.18
CA SER A 99 21.98 -4.66 -11.83
C SER A 99 20.81 -5.09 -10.91
N LEU A 100 19.72 -5.69 -11.42
CA LEU A 100 18.49 -5.90 -10.63
C LEU A 100 18.17 -7.36 -10.29
N GLY A 101 19.13 -8.04 -9.66
CA GLY A 101 18.91 -9.35 -9.04
C GLY A 101 19.68 -10.55 -9.62
N PRO A 102 20.00 -10.64 -10.93
CA PRO A 102 20.75 -11.78 -11.46
C PRO A 102 22.13 -11.94 -10.79
N LEU A 103 22.87 -10.85 -10.61
CA LEU A 103 24.20 -10.90 -9.99
C LEU A 103 24.16 -11.34 -8.52
N MET A 104 23.11 -11.00 -7.76
CA MET A 104 22.97 -11.46 -6.37
C MET A 104 22.54 -12.94 -6.27
N LEU A 105 21.89 -13.47 -7.31
CA LEU A 105 21.55 -14.88 -7.39
C LEU A 105 22.75 -15.75 -7.80
N LEU A 106 23.78 -15.20 -8.44
CA LEU A 106 24.93 -15.98 -8.91
C LEU A 106 25.71 -16.66 -7.78
N PRO A 107 26.14 -15.99 -6.69
CA PRO A 107 26.83 -16.67 -5.60
C PRO A 107 25.98 -17.74 -4.94
N TYR A 108 24.68 -17.48 -4.80
CA TYR A 108 23.73 -18.42 -4.23
C TYR A 108 23.52 -19.65 -5.13
N ALA A 109 23.37 -19.45 -6.44
CA ALA A 109 23.26 -20.54 -7.41
C ALA A 109 24.56 -21.36 -7.49
N ALA A 110 25.73 -20.71 -7.40
CA ALA A 110 27.02 -21.38 -7.35
C ALA A 110 27.14 -22.26 -6.10
N GLN A 111 26.71 -21.76 -4.93
CA GLN A 111 26.69 -22.55 -3.70
C GLN A 111 25.79 -23.79 -3.83
N LEU A 112 24.55 -23.61 -4.31
CA LEU A 112 23.63 -24.73 -4.52
C LEU A 112 24.18 -25.75 -5.52
N LEU A 113 24.83 -25.27 -6.58
CA LEU A 113 25.44 -26.12 -7.59
C LEU A 113 26.55 -26.99 -7.01
N LEU A 114 27.39 -26.41 -6.14
CA LEU A 114 28.46 -27.13 -5.44
C LEU A 114 27.92 -28.14 -4.43
N GLU A 115 26.87 -27.79 -3.68
CA GLU A 115 26.34 -28.67 -2.63
C GLU A 115 25.47 -29.80 -3.19
N TRP A 116 24.56 -29.50 -4.13
CA TRP A 116 23.46 -30.42 -4.51
C TRP A 116 23.45 -30.82 -5.99
N GLY A 117 24.37 -30.28 -6.79
CA GLY A 117 24.48 -30.55 -8.23
C GLY A 117 23.46 -29.80 -9.09
N ALA A 118 23.63 -29.88 -10.41
CA ALA A 118 22.92 -29.01 -11.37
C ALA A 118 21.40 -29.19 -11.34
N LEU A 119 20.89 -30.41 -11.48
CA LEU A 119 19.45 -30.67 -11.60
C LEU A 119 18.66 -30.18 -10.38
N ARG A 120 19.17 -30.48 -9.17
CA ARG A 120 18.54 -30.03 -7.92
C ARG A 120 18.60 -28.52 -7.76
N THR A 121 19.69 -27.90 -8.18
CA THR A 121 19.83 -26.44 -8.20
C THR A 121 18.79 -25.79 -9.09
N PHE A 122 18.65 -26.25 -10.35
CA PHE A 122 17.64 -25.72 -11.27
C PHE A 122 16.21 -25.90 -10.73
N ALA A 123 15.88 -27.08 -10.21
CA ALA A 123 14.56 -27.34 -9.62
C ALA A 123 14.28 -26.43 -8.41
N THR A 124 15.28 -26.24 -7.54
CA THR A 124 15.17 -25.39 -6.34
C THR A 124 14.96 -23.93 -6.72
N LEU A 125 15.76 -23.41 -7.66
CA LEU A 125 15.63 -22.03 -8.14
C LEU A 125 14.27 -21.80 -8.81
N ALA A 126 13.79 -22.75 -9.62
CA ALA A 126 12.47 -22.65 -10.25
C ALA A 126 11.33 -22.59 -9.22
N VAL A 127 11.36 -23.45 -8.20
CA VAL A 127 10.38 -23.43 -7.11
C VAL A 127 10.45 -22.13 -6.31
N GLN A 128 11.65 -21.59 -6.08
CA GLN A 128 11.83 -20.32 -5.38
C GLN A 128 11.28 -19.13 -6.17
N VAL A 129 11.48 -19.10 -7.49
CA VAL A 129 10.88 -18.08 -8.36
C VAL A 129 9.35 -18.19 -8.35
N ILE A 130 8.80 -19.39 -8.55
CA ILE A 130 7.34 -19.61 -8.62
C ILE A 130 6.64 -19.33 -7.29
N SER A 131 7.28 -19.66 -6.16
CA SER A 131 6.73 -19.37 -4.82
C SER A 131 6.78 -17.88 -4.47
N GLY A 132 7.48 -17.06 -5.25
CA GLY A 132 7.60 -15.61 -5.02
C GLY A 132 8.78 -15.20 -4.16
N SER A 133 9.79 -16.06 -3.95
CA SER A 133 10.97 -15.75 -3.13
C SER A 133 11.70 -14.49 -3.58
N VAL A 134 11.72 -14.19 -4.89
CA VAL A 134 12.31 -12.95 -5.41
C VAL A 134 11.51 -11.73 -4.95
N ALA A 135 10.18 -11.80 -4.99
CA ALA A 135 9.33 -10.72 -4.49
C ALA A 135 9.50 -10.52 -2.98
N PHE A 136 9.64 -11.61 -2.22
CA PHE A 136 9.97 -11.53 -0.80
C PHE A 136 11.33 -10.87 -0.55
N ALA A 137 12.36 -11.24 -1.32
CA ALA A 137 13.69 -10.66 -1.18
C ALA A 137 13.69 -9.15 -1.48
N VAL A 138 12.99 -8.71 -2.53
CA VAL A 138 12.83 -7.28 -2.86
C VAL A 138 12.02 -6.55 -1.77
N PHE A 139 10.96 -7.15 -1.26
CA PHE A 139 10.17 -6.57 -0.18
C PHE A 139 11.01 -6.38 1.09
N ARG A 140 11.78 -7.39 1.46
CA ARG A 140 12.74 -7.32 2.57
C ARG A 140 13.79 -6.24 2.33
N GLN A 141 14.35 -6.17 1.14
CA GLN A 141 15.33 -5.16 0.75
C GLN A 141 14.79 -3.73 0.95
N GLN A 142 13.53 -3.50 0.58
CA GLN A 142 12.86 -2.22 0.80
C GLN A 142 12.63 -1.94 2.29
N THR A 143 12.28 -2.95 3.08
CA THR A 143 12.19 -2.82 4.54
C THR A 143 13.54 -2.33 5.09
N THR A 144 14.63 -2.96 4.68
CA THR A 144 15.97 -2.58 5.10
C THR A 144 16.31 -1.15 4.71
N ALA A 145 16.11 -0.78 3.44
CA ALA A 145 16.40 0.55 2.92
C ALA A 145 15.58 1.66 3.61
N TYR A 146 14.28 1.44 3.77
CA TYR A 146 13.37 2.45 4.32
C TYR A 146 13.67 2.76 5.79
N TYR A 147 13.76 1.72 6.63
CA TYR A 147 13.97 1.92 8.06
C TYR A 147 15.40 2.33 8.39
N PHE A 148 16.39 1.91 7.60
CA PHE A 148 17.74 2.46 7.68
C PHE A 148 17.74 3.96 7.35
N LYS A 149 17.09 4.39 6.25
CA LYS A 149 16.99 5.81 5.87
C LYS A 149 16.26 6.66 6.92
N ASP A 150 15.14 6.16 7.44
CA ASP A 150 14.35 6.86 8.46
C ASP A 150 15.19 7.08 9.73
N ASP A 151 15.95 6.06 10.13
CA ASP A 151 16.76 6.10 11.34
C ASP A 151 17.98 7.00 11.20
N ILE A 152 18.73 6.97 10.09
CA ILE A 152 19.85 7.92 9.90
C ILE A 152 19.38 9.38 9.79
N THR A 153 18.10 9.61 9.44
CA THR A 153 17.54 10.97 9.28
C THR A 153 17.01 11.50 10.61
N TYR A 154 16.22 10.71 11.34
CA TYR A 154 15.50 11.18 12.53
C TYR A 154 15.92 10.48 13.82
N GLY A 155 16.65 9.38 13.72
CA GLY A 155 16.98 8.46 14.81
C GLY A 155 15.76 7.82 15.45
N GLY A 156 15.98 7.31 16.66
CA GLY A 156 14.92 6.85 17.54
C GLY A 156 14.43 5.46 17.17
N ALA A 157 15.36 4.56 16.87
CA ALA A 157 15.10 3.13 16.72
C ALA A 157 14.27 2.63 17.91
N ARG A 158 13.08 2.09 17.64
CA ARG A 158 12.19 1.53 18.67
C ARG A 158 12.39 0.03 18.76
N TYR A 159 12.37 -0.50 19.98
CA TYR A 159 12.32 -1.94 20.17
C TYR A 159 10.99 -2.48 19.65
N ILE A 160 11.08 -3.46 18.73
CA ILE A 160 9.93 -4.20 18.22
C ILE A 160 10.08 -5.64 18.71
N SER A 161 9.06 -6.14 19.41
CA SER A 161 9.01 -7.55 19.81
C SER A 161 8.79 -8.44 18.59
N THR A 162 9.85 -9.10 18.14
CA THR A 162 9.77 -10.07 17.04
C THR A 162 9.24 -11.39 17.57
N GLY A 163 7.99 -11.74 17.24
CA GLY A 163 7.45 -13.06 17.57
C GLY A 163 8.17 -14.17 16.82
N ARG A 164 8.46 -15.29 17.48
CA ARG A 164 9.05 -16.51 16.87
C ARG A 164 8.00 -17.57 16.49
N GLY A 165 6.72 -17.22 16.50
CA GLY A 165 5.60 -18.13 16.27
C GLY A 165 5.37 -18.48 14.80
N PHE A 166 4.68 -19.60 14.56
CA PHE A 166 4.09 -19.90 13.25
C PHE A 166 2.87 -18.99 13.04
N SER A 167 2.90 -18.14 12.00
CA SER A 167 1.77 -17.30 11.64
C SER A 167 0.71 -18.15 10.91
N ILE A 168 -0.14 -18.82 11.69
CA ILE A 168 -1.27 -19.61 11.18
C ILE A 168 -2.47 -18.70 10.90
N THR A 169 -2.58 -17.58 11.62
CA THR A 169 -3.67 -16.62 11.51
C THR A 169 -3.37 -15.58 10.45
N SER A 170 -4.39 -15.23 9.67
CA SER A 170 -4.30 -14.17 8.66
C SER A 170 -4.37 -12.79 9.30
N SER A 171 -3.45 -11.90 8.97
CA SER A 171 -3.53 -10.46 9.35
C SER A 171 -4.67 -9.78 8.59
N SER A 172 -5.38 -8.83 9.21
CA SER A 172 -6.41 -8.03 8.52
C SER A 172 -5.78 -7.09 7.49
N PHE A 173 -6.54 -6.65 6.48
CA PHE A 173 -6.06 -5.66 5.53
C PHE A 173 -5.59 -4.38 6.24
N THR A 174 -6.35 -3.88 7.21
CA THR A 174 -6.00 -2.68 7.99
C THR A 174 -4.65 -2.84 8.69
N THR A 175 -4.37 -4.00 9.30
CA THR A 175 -3.06 -4.28 9.90
C THR A 175 -1.95 -4.30 8.86
N LEU A 176 -2.14 -4.94 7.71
CA LEU A 176 -1.14 -4.95 6.64
C LEU A 176 -0.89 -3.54 6.09
N PHE A 177 -1.95 -2.77 5.89
CA PHE A 177 -1.86 -1.40 5.39
C PHE A 177 -1.12 -0.51 6.38
N THR A 178 -1.48 -0.54 7.66
CA THR A 178 -0.82 0.27 8.70
C THR A 178 0.67 -0.05 8.87
N ASN A 179 1.06 -1.32 8.66
CA ASN A 179 2.46 -1.75 8.76
C ASN A 179 3.31 -1.34 7.53
N TYR A 180 2.73 -1.36 6.33
CA TYR A 180 3.49 -1.27 5.08
C TYR A 180 3.14 -0.08 4.17
N ALA A 181 2.15 0.76 4.52
CA ALA A 181 1.70 1.86 3.68
C ALA A 181 2.83 2.82 3.30
N ARG A 182 3.49 3.43 4.30
CA ARG A 182 4.54 4.45 4.09
C ARG A 182 5.82 3.87 3.50
N SER A 183 6.17 2.66 3.91
CA SER A 183 7.46 2.02 3.61
C SER A 183 7.48 1.28 2.27
N HIS A 184 6.36 0.67 1.86
CA HIS A 184 6.31 -0.20 0.69
C HIS A 184 5.22 0.21 -0.30
N LEU A 185 3.98 0.37 0.14
CA LEU A 185 2.85 0.58 -0.77
C LEU A 185 2.94 1.93 -1.49
N TYR A 186 3.36 2.98 -0.78
CA TYR A 186 3.56 4.31 -1.37
C TYR A 186 4.65 4.31 -2.46
N PRO A 187 5.89 3.87 -2.18
CA PRO A 187 6.90 3.70 -3.22
C PRO A 187 6.45 2.78 -4.36
N GLY A 188 5.77 1.66 -4.05
CA GLY A 188 5.25 0.75 -5.07
C GLY A 188 4.25 1.39 -6.03
N MET A 189 3.33 2.21 -5.50
CA MET A 189 2.37 2.98 -6.29
C MET A 189 3.05 4.09 -7.09
N GLU A 190 4.07 4.73 -6.53
CA GLU A 190 4.85 5.75 -7.24
C GLU A 190 5.64 5.15 -8.42
N LEU A 191 6.30 4.00 -8.22
CA LEU A 191 6.96 3.27 -9.31
C LEU A 191 5.97 2.86 -10.40
N LEU A 192 4.78 2.36 -10.02
CA LEU A 192 3.72 2.01 -10.97
C LEU A 192 3.24 3.24 -11.75
N HIS A 193 3.09 4.39 -11.08
CA HIS A 193 2.72 5.65 -11.71
C HIS A 193 3.77 6.12 -12.73
N LEU A 194 5.05 6.08 -12.37
CA LEU A 194 6.14 6.44 -13.29
C LEU A 194 6.25 5.48 -14.48
N LEU A 195 5.98 4.19 -14.28
CA LEU A 195 5.90 3.19 -15.36
C LEU A 195 4.77 3.50 -16.36
N ILE A 196 3.58 3.83 -15.85
CA ILE A 196 2.42 4.21 -16.68
C ILE A 196 2.71 5.51 -17.42
N LEU A 197 3.30 6.49 -16.74
CA LEU A 197 3.72 7.75 -17.35
C LEU A 197 4.68 7.51 -18.51
N TYR A 198 5.76 6.76 -18.29
CA TYR A 198 6.72 6.44 -19.34
C TYR A 198 6.06 5.70 -20.51
N ALA A 199 5.19 4.73 -20.23
CA ALA A 199 4.43 4.02 -21.26
C ALA A 199 3.57 4.96 -22.12
N SER A 200 2.97 5.98 -21.51
CA SER A 200 2.07 6.93 -22.18
C SER A 200 2.79 8.01 -23.00
N VAL A 201 4.04 8.34 -22.64
CA VAL A 201 4.76 9.51 -23.17
C VAL A 201 5.88 9.13 -24.14
N ARG A 202 6.36 7.89 -24.14
CA ARG A 202 7.45 7.43 -25.00
C ARG A 202 7.21 7.69 -26.50
N ASP A 203 8.16 8.34 -27.15
CA ASP A 203 8.06 8.65 -28.59
C ASP A 203 8.62 7.51 -29.47
N CYS A 204 9.54 6.69 -28.95
CA CYS A 204 10.15 5.58 -29.67
C CYS A 204 9.27 4.32 -29.66
N LYS A 205 8.56 4.07 -30.78
CA LYS A 205 7.75 2.84 -30.95
C LYS A 205 8.58 1.56 -31.07
N SER A 206 9.79 1.65 -31.66
CA SER A 206 10.71 0.52 -31.86
C SER A 206 11.43 0.10 -30.57
N CYS A 207 11.54 0.99 -29.60
CA CYS A 207 12.24 0.73 -28.35
C CYS A 207 11.48 -0.28 -27.49
N SER A 208 12.18 -1.29 -26.98
CA SER A 208 11.59 -2.29 -26.09
C SER A 208 11.28 -1.69 -24.72
N PHE A 209 10.00 -1.46 -24.44
CA PHE A 209 9.50 -1.00 -23.14
C PHE A 209 9.86 -1.98 -22.03
N ALA A 210 9.64 -3.28 -22.29
CA ALA A 210 9.89 -4.34 -21.33
C ALA A 210 11.37 -4.42 -20.93
N ALA A 211 12.29 -4.29 -21.90
CA ALA A 211 13.72 -4.38 -21.62
C ALA A 211 14.23 -3.24 -20.71
N VAL A 212 13.64 -2.05 -20.80
CA VAL A 212 13.99 -0.90 -19.93
C VAL A 212 13.28 -1.01 -18.58
N THR A 213 12.07 -1.54 -18.52
CA THR A 213 11.21 -1.42 -17.31
C THR A 213 11.05 -2.68 -16.48
N TRP A 214 11.57 -3.84 -16.92
CA TRP A 214 11.31 -5.12 -16.26
C TRP A 214 11.71 -5.12 -14.78
N GLY A 215 12.85 -4.50 -14.44
CA GLY A 215 13.33 -4.45 -13.06
C GLY A 215 12.44 -3.58 -12.17
N THR A 216 11.99 -2.44 -12.69
CA THR A 216 11.04 -1.56 -12.00
C THR A 216 9.68 -2.22 -11.82
N TRP A 217 9.21 -2.99 -12.82
CA TRP A 217 7.99 -3.79 -12.71
C TRP A 217 8.11 -4.84 -11.60
N LEU A 218 9.23 -5.57 -11.57
CA LEU A 218 9.51 -6.56 -10.54
C LEU A 218 9.42 -5.92 -9.14
N VAL A 219 10.03 -4.75 -8.95
CA VAL A 219 10.00 -4.03 -7.68
C VAL A 219 8.59 -3.52 -7.35
N ALA A 220 7.92 -2.83 -8.27
CA ALA A 220 6.57 -2.32 -8.05
C ALA A 220 5.59 -3.45 -7.66
N VAL A 221 5.61 -4.55 -8.39
CA VAL A 221 4.77 -5.73 -8.09
C VAL A 221 5.16 -6.36 -6.77
N ALA A 222 6.45 -6.51 -6.48
CA ALA A 222 6.91 -7.06 -5.20
C ALA A 222 6.42 -6.24 -4.00
N LEU A 223 6.50 -4.91 -4.08
CA LEU A 223 6.06 -4.02 -3.00
C LEU A 223 4.54 -4.03 -2.79
N LEU A 224 3.77 -4.05 -3.87
CA LEU A 224 2.30 -4.00 -3.80
C LEU A 224 1.66 -5.35 -3.51
N PHE A 225 2.24 -6.46 -3.99
CA PHE A 225 1.60 -7.78 -3.94
C PHE A 225 2.05 -8.65 -2.76
N SER A 226 3.30 -8.52 -2.31
CA SER A 226 3.87 -9.39 -1.26
C SER A 226 3.06 -9.43 0.05
N PRO A 227 2.54 -8.30 0.59
CA PRO A 227 1.75 -8.34 1.81
C PRO A 227 0.51 -9.24 1.72
N PHE A 228 -0.06 -9.40 0.52
CA PHE A 228 -1.22 -10.24 0.29
C PHE A 228 -0.82 -11.67 -0.09
N TRP A 229 0.22 -11.82 -0.92
CA TRP A 229 0.69 -13.13 -1.36
C TRP A 229 1.22 -13.98 -0.21
N PHE A 230 1.92 -13.39 0.75
CA PHE A 230 2.46 -14.14 1.91
C PHE A 230 1.53 -14.15 3.12
N ASN A 231 0.35 -13.51 3.04
CA ASN A 231 -0.66 -13.56 4.09
C ASN A 231 -1.63 -14.74 3.88
N PRO A 232 -1.71 -15.70 4.82
CA PRO A 232 -2.60 -16.85 4.69
C PRO A 232 -4.05 -16.44 4.38
N MET A 233 -4.70 -17.15 3.46
CA MET A 233 -6.11 -16.97 3.10
C MET A 233 -6.48 -15.55 2.61
N ALA A 234 -5.52 -14.69 2.24
CA ALA A 234 -5.78 -13.31 1.82
C ALA A 234 -6.83 -13.20 0.69
N PHE A 235 -6.87 -14.19 -0.21
CA PHE A 235 -7.76 -14.22 -1.36
C PHE A 235 -9.05 -15.05 -1.15
N THR A 236 -9.51 -15.26 0.09
CA THR A 236 -10.84 -15.87 0.34
C THR A 236 -11.94 -14.80 0.38
N ARG A 237 -13.09 -15.11 -0.22
CA ARG A 237 -14.20 -14.14 -0.36
C ARG A 237 -14.72 -13.68 1.00
N GLU A 238 -14.77 -14.59 1.97
CA GLU A 238 -15.24 -14.29 3.33
C GLU A 238 -14.27 -13.33 4.04
N LYS A 239 -12.96 -13.51 3.86
CA LYS A 239 -11.95 -12.62 4.44
C LYS A 239 -12.00 -11.25 3.79
N VAL A 240 -12.04 -11.19 2.45
CA VAL A 240 -12.08 -9.93 1.70
C VAL A 240 -13.29 -9.09 2.08
N SER A 241 -14.48 -9.69 2.22
CA SER A 241 -15.70 -8.97 2.63
C SER A 241 -15.57 -8.35 4.03
N ARG A 242 -15.02 -9.10 4.99
CA ARG A 242 -14.76 -8.61 6.35
C ARG A 242 -13.71 -7.50 6.35
N ASP A 243 -12.62 -7.70 5.62
CA ASP A 243 -11.52 -6.73 5.52
C ASP A 243 -11.98 -5.43 4.85
N TRP A 244 -12.88 -5.50 3.87
CA TRP A 244 -13.50 -4.33 3.24
C TRP A 244 -14.31 -3.50 4.25
N SER A 245 -15.12 -4.18 5.06
CA SER A 245 -15.94 -3.53 6.09
C SER A 245 -15.06 -2.87 7.16
N ALA A 246 -14.01 -3.57 7.61
CA ALA A 246 -13.03 -3.05 8.56
C ALA A 246 -12.24 -1.85 8.02
N TRP A 247 -11.84 -1.90 6.75
CA TRP A 247 -11.17 -0.79 6.06
C TRP A 247 -12.04 0.47 6.03
N LEU A 248 -13.31 0.33 5.64
CA LEU A 248 -14.24 1.46 5.61
C LEU A 248 -14.55 2.03 7.00
N GLY A 249 -14.66 1.18 8.03
CA GLY A 249 -14.77 1.62 9.42
C GLY A 249 -13.55 2.43 9.87
N TRP A 250 -12.36 1.89 9.63
CA TRP A 250 -11.09 2.52 10.01
C TRP A 250 -10.87 3.88 9.35
N MET A 251 -11.18 4.00 8.05
CA MET A 251 -11.11 5.26 7.30
C MET A 251 -12.14 6.31 7.75
N ARG A 252 -13.26 5.87 8.35
CA ARG A 252 -14.26 6.75 8.99
C ARG A 252 -13.86 7.20 10.39
N GLY A 253 -12.77 6.65 10.95
CA GLY A 253 -12.27 6.99 12.28
C GLY A 253 -12.62 5.99 13.38
N GLU A 254 -13.23 4.84 13.04
CA GLU A 254 -13.47 3.76 13.98
C GLU A 254 -12.13 3.11 14.39
N VAL A 255 -12.02 2.70 15.65
CA VAL A 255 -10.82 2.03 16.16
C VAL A 255 -10.83 0.58 15.70
N ASP A 256 -9.79 0.17 14.98
CA ASP A 256 -9.64 -1.22 14.56
C ASP A 256 -9.14 -2.07 15.73
N PRO A 257 -9.82 -3.18 16.10
CA PRO A 257 -9.45 -3.99 17.25
C PRO A 257 -8.07 -4.64 17.16
N ALA A 258 -7.56 -4.88 15.94
CA ALA A 258 -6.27 -5.55 15.74
C ALA A 258 -5.09 -4.59 15.89
N THR A 259 -5.23 -3.35 15.40
CA THR A 259 -4.20 -2.31 15.48
C THR A 259 -4.32 -1.43 16.73
N GLY A 260 -5.49 -1.38 17.36
CA GLY A 260 -5.79 -0.55 18.53
C GLY A 260 -5.92 0.95 18.21
N ASN A 261 -5.84 1.34 16.94
CA ASN A 261 -5.82 2.73 16.49
C ASN A 261 -6.86 2.96 15.38
N ASN A 262 -7.25 4.21 15.18
CA ASN A 262 -7.99 4.66 13.99
C ASN A 262 -7.06 5.33 12.98
N TRP A 263 -7.55 5.67 11.77
CA TRP A 263 -6.73 6.29 10.74
C TRP A 263 -6.06 7.59 11.22
N HIS A 264 -6.79 8.45 11.94
CA HIS A 264 -6.27 9.75 12.40
C HIS A 264 -5.12 9.61 13.42
N SER A 265 -5.25 8.70 14.38
CA SER A 265 -4.21 8.43 15.39
C SER A 265 -2.99 7.75 14.77
N TRP A 266 -3.20 6.79 13.86
CA TRP A 266 -2.12 6.16 13.11
C TRP A 266 -1.36 7.19 12.24
N ASN A 267 -2.05 8.02 11.47
CA ASN A 267 -1.40 9.03 10.63
C ASN A 267 -0.60 10.04 11.46
N ARG A 268 -1.10 10.44 12.64
CA ARG A 268 -0.35 11.29 13.58
C ARG A 268 0.94 10.62 14.03
N GLN A 269 0.91 9.33 14.37
CA GLN A 269 2.10 8.57 14.75
C GLN A 269 3.12 8.48 13.60
N GLN A 270 2.67 8.33 12.35
CA GLN A 270 3.56 8.31 11.19
C GLN A 270 4.25 9.66 10.96
N LEU A 271 3.60 10.77 11.30
CA LEU A 271 4.13 12.13 11.12
C LEU A 271 4.84 12.69 12.34
N GLU A 272 4.86 11.96 13.46
CA GLU A 272 5.44 12.38 14.74
C GLU A 272 6.92 12.79 14.59
N LYS A 273 7.71 11.96 13.90
CA LYS A 273 9.14 12.23 13.63
C LYS A 273 9.34 13.42 12.70
N VAL A 274 8.58 13.44 11.59
CA VAL A 274 8.66 14.49 10.55
C VAL A 274 8.30 15.87 11.12
N ARG A 275 7.28 15.93 11.96
CA ARG A 275 6.83 17.17 12.62
C ARG A 275 7.67 17.54 13.84
N ASN A 276 8.65 16.72 14.19
CA ASN A 276 9.46 16.84 15.40
C ASN A 276 8.60 17.07 16.66
N GLU A 277 7.49 16.33 16.81
CA GLU A 277 6.53 16.57 17.91
C GLU A 277 7.14 16.33 19.30
N ARG A 278 8.21 15.52 19.38
CA ARG A 278 8.96 15.25 20.62
C ARG A 278 10.13 16.20 20.86
N GLY A 279 10.53 17.01 19.88
CA GLY A 279 11.70 17.86 19.99
C GLY A 279 13.04 17.11 20.06
N THR A 280 13.10 15.84 19.66
CA THR A 280 14.29 14.98 19.78
C THR A 280 15.16 14.93 18.53
N VAL A 281 14.73 15.58 17.44
CA VAL A 281 15.48 15.59 16.16
C VAL A 281 16.70 16.52 16.28
N THR A 282 17.90 15.98 16.01
CA THR A 282 19.17 16.70 16.19
C THR A 282 19.44 17.75 15.11
N ASP A 283 19.07 17.47 13.84
CA ASP A 283 19.42 18.31 12.68
C ASP A 283 18.21 18.65 11.79
N PRO A 284 17.27 19.48 12.27
CA PRO A 284 16.03 19.77 11.56
C PRO A 284 16.26 20.44 10.19
N GLY A 285 17.27 21.31 10.06
CA GLY A 285 17.56 21.99 8.79
C GLY A 285 18.03 21.05 7.69
N LEU A 286 18.96 20.15 8.00
CA LEU A 286 19.44 19.12 7.06
C LEU A 286 18.31 18.17 6.66
N ASN A 287 17.46 17.79 7.63
CA ASN A 287 16.32 16.93 7.39
C ASN A 287 15.29 17.57 6.46
N ILE A 288 14.98 18.86 6.65
CA ILE A 288 14.13 19.62 5.74
C ILE A 288 14.75 19.65 4.34
N MET A 289 16.04 20.00 4.22
CA MET A 289 16.72 20.05 2.93
C MET A 289 16.68 18.69 2.21
N ASN A 290 17.06 17.61 2.89
CA ASN A 290 17.04 16.25 2.34
C ASN A 290 15.62 15.88 1.87
N ARG A 291 14.58 16.20 2.65
CA ARG A 291 13.20 15.92 2.26
C ARG A 291 12.73 16.77 1.08
N LEU A 292 13.14 18.03 0.98
CA LEU A 292 12.82 18.86 -0.18
C LEU A 292 13.51 18.33 -1.44
N VAL A 293 14.76 17.87 -1.34
CA VAL A 293 15.50 17.27 -2.46
C VAL A 293 14.90 15.92 -2.87
N ASP A 294 14.52 15.08 -1.91
CA ASP A 294 14.01 13.74 -2.18
C ASP A 294 12.56 13.73 -2.66
N GLU A 295 11.70 14.62 -2.13
CA GLU A 295 10.26 14.57 -2.36
C GLU A 295 9.75 15.76 -3.20
N VAL A 296 10.29 16.96 -3.04
CA VAL A 296 9.75 18.15 -3.72
C VAL A 296 10.40 18.36 -5.09
N ALA A 297 11.73 18.37 -5.14
CA ALA A 297 12.48 18.66 -6.36
C ALA A 297 12.13 17.71 -7.54
N PRO A 298 11.99 16.39 -7.36
CA PRO A 298 11.71 15.48 -8.48
C PRO A 298 10.33 15.71 -9.09
N ARG A 299 9.36 16.11 -8.27
CA ARG A 299 8.00 16.44 -8.71
C ARG A 299 7.99 17.76 -9.47
N LEU A 300 8.76 18.76 -9.03
CA LEU A 300 8.93 20.02 -9.76
C LEU A 300 9.63 19.82 -11.11
N VAL A 301 10.64 18.96 -11.18
CA VAL A 301 11.30 18.60 -12.45
C VAL A 301 10.30 17.92 -13.41
N LEU A 302 9.44 17.03 -12.91
CA LEU A 302 8.36 16.44 -13.71
C LEU A 302 7.35 17.48 -14.20
N VAL A 303 7.05 18.51 -13.40
CA VAL A 303 6.23 19.65 -13.85
C VAL A 303 6.91 20.38 -15.00
N VAL A 304 8.19 20.75 -14.85
CA VAL A 304 8.94 21.47 -15.89
C VAL A 304 9.00 20.64 -17.18
N ALA A 305 9.29 19.33 -17.06
CA ALA A 305 9.33 18.43 -18.21
C ALA A 305 7.95 18.24 -18.87
N ALA A 306 6.85 18.19 -18.09
CA ALA A 306 5.50 18.14 -18.64
C ALA A 306 5.17 19.40 -19.44
N VAL A 307 5.53 20.56 -18.88
CA VAL A 307 5.27 21.87 -19.48
C VAL A 307 6.10 22.09 -20.74
N SER A 308 7.35 21.60 -20.78
CA SER A 308 8.17 21.68 -22.00
C SER A 308 7.62 20.84 -23.16
N ARG A 309 6.76 19.86 -22.89
CA ARG A 309 6.09 19.05 -23.92
C ARG A 309 4.83 19.68 -24.50
N LEU A 310 4.29 20.74 -23.87
CA LEU A 310 3.05 21.39 -24.33
C LEU A 310 3.26 22.07 -25.68
N ASP A 311 2.53 21.61 -26.70
CA ASP A 311 2.53 22.20 -28.05
C ASP A 311 1.24 23.01 -28.29
N LEU A 312 1.38 24.33 -28.38
CA LEU A 312 0.27 25.29 -28.43
C LEU A 312 0.19 25.95 -29.80
N ARG A 313 -1.02 26.04 -30.38
CA ARG A 313 -1.28 26.68 -31.67
C ARG A 313 -1.69 28.14 -31.51
N ILE A 314 -1.07 28.89 -30.61
CA ILE A 314 -1.40 30.30 -30.45
C ILE A 314 -0.40 31.13 -31.26
N ASP A 315 -0.72 31.35 -32.54
CA ASP A 315 -0.04 32.34 -33.38
C ASP A 315 -0.46 33.75 -32.92
N VAL A 316 -0.01 34.17 -31.74
CA VAL A 316 -0.12 35.57 -31.30
C VAL A 316 1.06 36.33 -31.87
N ARG A 317 0.81 37.52 -32.43
CA ARG A 317 1.84 38.45 -32.91
C ARG A 317 2.84 38.88 -31.82
N ILE A 318 2.54 38.59 -30.55
CA ILE A 318 3.35 38.89 -29.36
C ILE A 318 4.12 37.62 -28.94
N ARG A 319 5.43 37.60 -29.17
CA ARG A 319 6.35 36.47 -28.89
C ARG A 319 6.38 36.02 -27.41
N ALA A 320 5.91 36.85 -26.47
CA ALA A 320 5.79 36.48 -25.06
C ALA A 320 4.61 35.52 -24.79
N LEU A 321 3.50 35.71 -25.52
CA LEU A 321 2.28 34.90 -25.41
C LEU A 321 2.36 33.58 -26.19
N SER A 322 3.35 33.43 -27.07
CA SER A 322 3.65 32.16 -27.76
C SER A 322 4.44 31.17 -26.90
N SER A 323 4.93 31.57 -25.71
CA SER A 323 5.64 30.65 -24.83
C SER A 323 4.66 29.68 -24.14
N PRO A 324 4.98 28.38 -24.04
CA PRO A 324 4.09 27.39 -23.41
C PRO A 324 3.88 27.59 -21.91
N LEU A 325 4.76 28.38 -21.29
CA LEU A 325 4.69 28.77 -19.90
C LEU A 325 3.47 29.64 -19.59
N VAL A 326 3.13 30.60 -20.45
CA VAL A 326 2.05 31.56 -20.16
C VAL A 326 0.67 30.89 -20.03
N PRO A 327 0.18 30.08 -21.00
CA PRO A 327 -1.11 29.42 -20.84
C PRO A 327 -1.06 28.34 -19.76
N PHE A 328 0.10 27.72 -19.50
CA PHE A 328 0.25 26.83 -18.35
C PHE A 328 0.03 27.59 -17.03
N PHE A 329 0.71 28.73 -16.82
CA PHE A 329 0.53 29.53 -15.61
C PHE A 329 -0.88 30.12 -15.50
N ALA A 330 -1.50 30.54 -16.60
CA ALA A 330 -2.87 31.02 -16.60
C ALA A 330 -3.87 29.90 -16.21
N ALA A 331 -3.76 28.73 -16.83
CA ALA A 331 -4.60 27.58 -16.51
C ALA A 331 -4.36 27.09 -15.07
N THR A 332 -3.11 27.07 -14.63
CA THR A 332 -2.73 26.76 -13.26
C THR A 332 -3.34 27.78 -12.30
N ALA A 333 -3.23 29.08 -12.56
CA ALA A 333 -3.83 30.12 -11.72
C ALA A 333 -5.35 29.93 -11.59
N ILE A 334 -6.06 29.58 -12.67
CA ILE A 334 -7.50 29.29 -12.64
C ILE A 334 -7.79 28.06 -11.78
N ILE A 335 -7.09 26.94 -12.02
CA ILE A 335 -7.27 25.69 -11.26
C ILE A 335 -7.05 25.94 -9.76
N TRP A 336 -5.98 26.65 -9.42
CA TRP A 336 -5.62 26.95 -8.04
C TRP A 336 -6.59 27.93 -7.39
N LEU A 337 -7.02 28.97 -8.10
CA LEU A 337 -8.03 29.92 -7.63
C LEU A 337 -9.35 29.20 -7.32
N VAL A 338 -9.84 28.36 -8.22
CA VAL A 338 -11.07 27.57 -8.03
C VAL A 338 -10.91 26.62 -6.84
N THR A 339 -9.74 25.99 -6.68
CA THR A 339 -9.46 25.07 -5.58
C THR A 339 -9.45 25.80 -4.24
N LEU A 340 -8.76 26.95 -4.16
CA LEU A 340 -8.69 27.78 -2.95
C LEU A 340 -10.04 28.39 -2.59
N LEU A 341 -10.80 28.89 -3.57
CA LEU A 341 -12.16 29.38 -3.37
C LEU A 341 -13.09 28.28 -2.87
N SER A 342 -13.03 27.09 -3.47
CA SER A 342 -13.83 25.95 -3.03
C SER A 342 -13.49 25.53 -1.61
N TRP A 343 -12.21 25.58 -1.24
CA TRP A 343 -11.76 25.30 0.13
C TRP A 343 -12.21 26.38 1.13
N ALA A 344 -12.12 27.66 0.77
CA ALA A 344 -12.59 28.75 1.61
C ALA A 344 -14.12 28.69 1.81
N LEU A 345 -14.87 28.40 0.75
CA LEU A 345 -16.31 28.20 0.80
C LEU A 345 -16.69 26.97 1.64
N GLN A 346 -15.93 25.87 1.52
CA GLN A 346 -16.14 24.70 2.37
C GLN A 346 -16.06 25.07 3.84
N ARG A 347 -14.98 25.75 4.26
CA ARG A 347 -14.80 26.19 5.66
C ARG A 347 -15.94 27.11 6.10
N HIS A 348 -16.29 28.07 5.26
CA HIS A 348 -17.38 29.01 5.54
C HIS A 348 -18.74 28.32 5.75
N PHE A 349 -19.06 27.29 4.95
CA PHE A 349 -20.30 26.53 5.10
C PHE A 349 -20.27 25.56 6.28
N GLU A 350 -19.12 24.94 6.57
CA GLU A 350 -18.90 24.07 7.73
C GLU A 350 -19.06 24.84 9.06
N GLU A 351 -18.42 26.01 9.17
CA GLU A 351 -18.51 26.89 10.36
C GLU A 351 -19.94 27.35 10.65
N ARG A 352 -20.75 27.57 9.60
CA ARG A 352 -22.15 28.00 9.73
C ARG A 352 -23.16 26.85 9.80
N GLY A 353 -22.69 25.60 9.86
CA GLY A 353 -23.56 24.41 9.92
C GLY A 353 -24.43 24.20 8.68
N ARG A 354 -24.12 24.84 7.55
CA ARG A 354 -24.94 24.80 6.31
C ARG A 354 -24.56 23.63 5.40
N GLY A 355 -24.57 22.41 5.94
CA GLY A 355 -24.15 21.20 5.21
C GLY A 355 -24.94 20.93 3.92
N ARG A 356 -26.22 21.32 3.85
CA ARG A 356 -27.02 21.21 2.61
C ARG A 356 -26.49 22.10 1.49
N ALA A 357 -26.12 23.34 1.81
CA ALA A 357 -25.58 24.30 0.84
C ALA A 357 -24.22 23.83 0.29
N TRP A 358 -23.36 23.28 1.15
CA TRP A 358 -22.10 22.66 0.71
C TRP A 358 -22.32 21.49 -0.25
N ARG A 359 -23.28 20.60 0.05
CA ARG A 359 -23.60 19.48 -0.86
C ARG A 359 -24.08 19.97 -2.22
N LEU A 360 -24.93 21.01 -2.25
CA LEU A 360 -25.41 21.61 -3.50
C LEU A 360 -24.26 22.27 -4.28
N TYR A 361 -23.43 23.09 -3.62
CA TYR A 361 -22.24 23.70 -4.22
C TYR A 361 -21.32 22.64 -4.84
N ARG A 362 -21.06 21.54 -4.11
CA ARG A 362 -20.22 20.45 -4.60
C ARG A 362 -20.77 19.80 -5.87
N VAL A 363 -22.08 19.54 -5.92
CA VAL A 363 -22.74 19.00 -7.12
C VAL A 363 -22.65 20.00 -8.27
N MET A 364 -22.97 21.28 -8.03
CA MET A 364 -22.92 22.33 -9.04
C MET A 364 -21.49 22.52 -9.60
N MET A 365 -20.48 22.55 -8.74
CA MET A 365 -19.08 22.62 -9.15
C MET A 365 -18.65 21.39 -9.92
N SER A 366 -19.08 20.19 -9.51
CA SER A 366 -18.79 18.96 -10.27
C SER A 366 -19.41 19.00 -11.67
N ALA A 367 -20.63 19.52 -11.80
CA ALA A 367 -21.29 19.72 -13.09
C ALA A 367 -20.58 20.79 -13.93
N LEU A 368 -20.13 21.88 -13.31
CA LEU A 368 -19.35 22.94 -13.98
C LEU A 368 -18.02 22.42 -14.51
N VAL A 369 -17.28 21.65 -13.70
CA VAL A 369 -16.02 21.02 -14.13
C VAL A 369 -16.27 20.03 -15.26
N ALA A 370 -17.33 19.22 -15.19
CA ALA A 370 -17.71 18.32 -16.27
C ALA A 370 -18.05 19.08 -17.56
N ALA A 371 -18.82 20.17 -17.46
CA ALA A 371 -19.14 21.04 -18.60
C ALA A 371 -17.90 21.72 -19.18
N ALA A 372 -16.94 22.14 -18.34
CA ALA A 372 -15.67 22.72 -18.77
C ALA A 372 -14.76 21.70 -19.47
N LEU A 373 -14.74 20.45 -19.01
CA LEU A 373 -14.01 19.36 -19.69
C LEU A 373 -14.65 19.01 -21.04
N LEU A 374 -15.98 18.99 -21.11
CA LEU A 374 -16.71 18.78 -22.36
C LEU A 374 -16.47 19.92 -23.35
N SER A 375 -16.56 21.18 -22.90
CA SER A 375 -16.26 22.33 -23.76
C SER A 375 -14.81 22.34 -24.22
N TYR A 376 -13.85 22.04 -23.32
CA TYR A 376 -12.45 21.86 -23.69
C TYR A 376 -12.31 20.79 -24.78
N SER A 377 -12.99 19.65 -24.64
CA SER A 377 -12.91 18.55 -25.63
C SER A 377 -13.37 18.97 -27.03
N VAL A 378 -14.36 19.86 -27.13
CA VAL A 378 -14.90 20.38 -28.40
C VAL A 378 -14.01 21.50 -28.97
N PHE A 379 -13.54 22.43 -28.13
CA PHE A 379 -12.82 23.63 -28.57
C PHE A 379 -11.31 23.44 -28.68
N ALA A 380 -10.71 22.46 -28.02
CA ALA A 380 -9.26 22.29 -27.99
C ALA A 380 -8.66 21.90 -29.35
N VAL A 381 -9.43 21.31 -30.27
CA VAL A 381 -9.01 21.09 -31.67
C VAL A 381 -8.67 22.41 -32.39
N ARG A 382 -9.30 23.52 -31.98
CA ARG A 382 -9.14 24.84 -32.60
C ARG A 382 -7.87 25.57 -32.14
N PHE A 383 -7.36 25.28 -30.94
CA PHE A 383 -6.30 26.06 -30.27
C PHE A 383 -4.97 25.32 -30.05
N PHE A 384 -4.90 24.01 -30.27
CA PHE A 384 -3.70 23.21 -30.02
C PHE A 384 -3.20 22.49 -31.29
N ARG A 385 -1.87 22.32 -31.44
CA ARG A 385 -1.29 21.39 -32.42
C ARG A 385 -1.10 20.04 -31.72
N GLY A 386 -1.38 18.92 -32.42
CA GLY A 386 -1.37 17.58 -31.83
C GLY A 386 -2.72 17.10 -31.30
N THR A 387 -2.73 16.02 -30.51
CA THR A 387 -3.96 15.46 -29.92
C THR A 387 -4.40 16.30 -28.73
N PRO A 388 -5.56 16.99 -28.76
CA PRO A 388 -5.97 17.92 -27.71
C PRO A 388 -6.09 17.27 -26.32
N MET A 389 -6.38 15.97 -26.30
CA MET A 389 -6.44 15.14 -25.09
C MET A 389 -5.07 14.93 -24.44
N SER A 390 -3.99 14.86 -25.23
CA SER A 390 -2.63 14.74 -24.70
C SER A 390 -2.22 16.01 -23.96
N ASN A 391 -2.49 17.19 -24.52
CA ASN A 391 -2.20 18.47 -23.88
C ASN A 391 -2.99 18.67 -22.58
N LEU A 392 -4.27 18.24 -22.55
CA LEU A 392 -5.05 18.25 -21.32
C LEU A 392 -4.46 17.31 -20.26
N ALA A 393 -4.11 16.09 -20.65
CA ALA A 393 -3.53 15.10 -19.76
C ALA A 393 -2.20 15.60 -19.17
N LEU A 394 -1.35 16.22 -19.99
CA LEU A 394 -0.08 16.84 -19.54
C LEU A 394 -0.33 18.00 -18.58
N LEU A 395 -1.32 18.85 -18.85
CA LEU A 395 -1.67 19.99 -17.98
C LEU A 395 -2.22 19.53 -16.63
N LEU A 396 -3.12 18.54 -16.62
CA LEU A 396 -3.64 17.92 -15.41
C LEU A 396 -2.54 17.18 -14.65
N TYR A 397 -1.67 16.47 -15.35
CA TYR A 397 -0.52 15.79 -14.76
C TYR A 397 0.43 16.78 -14.08
N ALA A 398 0.83 17.85 -14.76
CA ALA A 398 1.68 18.89 -14.20
C ALA A 398 1.05 19.54 -12.95
N ASN A 399 -0.23 19.87 -13.00
CA ASN A 399 -0.94 20.39 -11.82
C ASN A 399 -1.02 19.37 -10.68
N SER A 400 -1.19 18.08 -10.98
CA SER A 400 -1.19 17.02 -9.96
C SER A 400 0.17 16.89 -9.26
N GLN A 401 1.27 16.98 -10.01
CA GLN A 401 2.63 16.95 -9.45
C GLN A 401 2.92 18.20 -8.64
N LEU A 402 2.41 19.37 -9.05
CA LEU A 402 2.54 20.62 -8.30
C LEU A 402 1.77 20.56 -6.97
N VAL A 403 0.56 20.02 -6.96
CA VAL A 403 -0.23 19.81 -5.73
C VAL A 403 0.50 18.87 -4.77
N LEU A 404 1.06 17.77 -5.28
CA LEU A 404 1.88 16.86 -4.48
C LEU A 404 3.14 17.55 -3.94
N ALA A 405 3.84 18.34 -4.77
CA ALA A 405 5.02 19.09 -4.35
C ALA A 405 4.69 20.08 -3.23
N VAL A 406 3.57 20.81 -3.33
CA VAL A 406 3.10 21.72 -2.28
C VAL A 406 2.68 20.96 -1.02
N HIS A 407 1.98 19.84 -1.15
CA HIS A 407 1.62 18.97 -0.01
C HIS A 407 2.87 18.52 0.77
N ARG A 408 3.90 18.03 0.06
CA ARG A 408 5.18 17.62 0.65
C ARG A 408 6.01 18.77 1.20
N ALA A 409 5.98 19.94 0.56
CA ALA A 409 6.65 21.13 1.05
C ALA A 409 6.01 21.64 2.35
N LEU A 410 4.68 21.69 2.43
CA LEU A 410 3.94 22.12 3.63
C LEU A 410 4.16 21.18 4.82
N GLU A 411 4.29 19.88 4.56
CA GLU A 411 4.64 18.88 5.57
C GLU A 411 5.95 19.22 6.31
N GLN A 412 6.94 19.75 5.59
CA GLN A 412 8.28 20.03 6.12
C GLN A 412 8.49 21.48 6.56
N LEU A 413 7.98 22.44 5.80
CA LEU A 413 8.25 23.88 5.99
C LEU A 413 7.33 24.55 7.02
N ALA A 414 6.11 24.03 7.19
CA ALA A 414 5.12 24.62 8.08
C ALA A 414 4.52 23.61 9.09
N PRO A 415 5.32 22.75 9.74
CA PRO A 415 4.80 21.72 10.63
C PRO A 415 4.13 22.28 11.88
N ALA A 416 4.35 23.55 12.25
CA ALA A 416 3.68 24.20 13.38
C ALA A 416 2.32 24.83 13.03
N SER A 417 2.07 25.12 11.75
CA SER A 417 0.83 25.79 11.32
C SER A 417 -0.35 24.82 11.37
N SER A 418 -1.42 25.20 12.08
CA SER A 418 -2.65 24.41 12.16
C SER A 418 -3.30 24.23 10.78
N ALA A 419 -3.31 25.28 9.95
CA ALA A 419 -3.84 25.22 8.60
C ALA A 419 -3.02 24.24 7.73
N ALA A 420 -1.69 24.30 7.78
CA ALA A 420 -0.82 23.39 7.03
C ALA A 420 -1.01 21.93 7.48
N ARG A 421 -1.07 21.68 8.79
CA ARG A 421 -1.36 20.33 9.33
C ARG A 421 -2.68 19.77 8.80
N THR A 422 -3.76 20.56 8.83
CA THR A 422 -5.05 20.10 8.33
C THR A 422 -5.03 19.77 6.84
N LEU A 423 -4.27 20.53 6.03
CA LEU A 423 -4.13 20.26 4.61
C LEU A 423 -3.30 18.99 4.36
N VAL A 424 -2.18 18.85 5.06
CA VAL A 424 -1.30 17.67 4.96
C VAL A 424 -2.03 16.40 5.38
N ASP A 425 -2.74 16.44 6.51
CA ASP A 425 -3.53 15.30 7.00
C ASP A 425 -4.65 14.94 6.01
N ARG A 426 -5.41 15.91 5.49
CA ARG A 426 -6.43 15.64 4.46
C ARG A 426 -5.83 15.07 3.18
N GLY A 427 -4.67 15.56 2.75
CA GLY A 427 -3.96 15.04 1.58
C GLY A 427 -3.56 13.57 1.78
N TYR A 428 -3.03 13.22 2.95
CA TYR A 428 -2.74 11.83 3.27
C TYR A 428 -3.98 10.95 3.36
N TRP A 429 -5.07 11.46 3.92
CA TRP A 429 -6.34 10.73 3.95
C TRP A 429 -6.80 10.36 2.54
N LEU A 430 -6.72 11.29 1.59
CA LEU A 430 -7.07 11.05 0.19
C LEU A 430 -6.15 10.03 -0.47
N ILE A 431 -4.84 10.12 -0.24
CA ILE A 431 -3.86 9.16 -0.78
C ILE A 431 -4.12 7.77 -0.20
N ASP A 432 -4.25 7.65 1.12
CA ASP A 432 -4.50 6.37 1.79
C ASP A 432 -5.84 5.75 1.37
N TRP A 433 -6.89 6.57 1.28
CA TRP A 433 -8.19 6.13 0.79
C TRP A 433 -8.09 5.59 -0.63
N GLY A 434 -7.42 6.31 -1.53
CA GLY A 434 -7.24 5.92 -2.92
C GLY A 434 -6.40 4.65 -3.07
N VAL A 435 -5.21 4.61 -2.48
CA VAL A 435 -4.29 3.47 -2.54
C VAL A 435 -4.91 2.24 -1.89
N GLY A 436 -5.44 2.37 -0.67
CA GLY A 436 -6.03 1.24 0.05
C GLY A 436 -7.27 0.68 -0.65
N THR A 437 -8.14 1.54 -1.19
CA THR A 437 -9.31 1.09 -1.96
C THR A 437 -8.91 0.43 -3.27
N LEU A 438 -7.93 0.97 -4.00
CA LEU A 438 -7.42 0.36 -5.23
C LEU A 438 -6.83 -1.03 -4.99
N LEU A 439 -6.03 -1.17 -3.93
CA LEU A 439 -5.47 -2.47 -3.53
C LEU A 439 -6.57 -3.44 -3.09
N MET A 440 -7.56 -2.99 -2.33
CA MET A 440 -8.70 -3.83 -1.96
C MET A 440 -9.53 -4.27 -3.16
N CYS A 441 -9.76 -3.41 -4.14
CA CYS A 441 -10.40 -3.78 -5.41
C CYS A 441 -9.59 -4.86 -6.13
N PHE A 442 -8.27 -4.69 -6.19
CA PHE A 442 -7.38 -5.68 -6.80
C PHE A 442 -7.43 -7.04 -6.09
N VAL A 443 -7.34 -7.06 -4.75
CA VAL A 443 -7.45 -8.29 -3.95
C VAL A 443 -8.83 -8.93 -4.11
N THR A 444 -9.90 -8.13 -4.19
CA THR A 444 -11.27 -8.61 -4.42
C THR A 444 -11.39 -9.31 -5.76
N LEU A 445 -10.82 -8.73 -6.82
CA LEU A 445 -10.80 -9.32 -8.16
C LEU A 445 -10.06 -10.67 -8.14
N LEU A 446 -8.89 -10.74 -7.50
CA LEU A 446 -8.13 -11.99 -7.38
C LEU A 446 -8.86 -13.05 -6.54
N ALA A 447 -9.58 -12.65 -5.49
CA ALA A 447 -10.39 -13.54 -4.68
C ALA A 447 -11.60 -14.11 -5.45
N TRP A 448 -12.17 -13.32 -6.36
CA TRP A 448 -13.26 -13.76 -7.22
C TRP A 448 -12.85 -14.85 -8.21
N LEU A 449 -11.64 -14.77 -8.77
CA LEU A 449 -11.06 -15.78 -9.66
C LEU A 449 -10.94 -17.16 -8.99
N GLY A 450 -10.80 -17.22 -7.66
CA GLY A 450 -10.84 -18.44 -6.85
C GLY A 450 -9.65 -19.42 -7.01
N PHE A 451 -8.95 -19.42 -8.14
CA PHE A 451 -7.75 -20.24 -8.33
C PHE A 451 -6.53 -19.67 -7.58
N VAL A 452 -6.44 -18.34 -7.43
CA VAL A 452 -5.31 -17.66 -6.78
C VAL A 452 -5.15 -18.13 -5.34
N SER A 453 -6.24 -18.22 -4.57
CA SER A 453 -6.21 -18.75 -3.20
C SER A 453 -5.72 -20.20 -3.14
N ARG A 454 -6.13 -21.04 -4.10
CA ARG A 454 -5.69 -22.45 -4.19
C ARG A 454 -4.20 -22.55 -4.53
N LEU A 455 -3.73 -21.72 -5.47
CA LEU A 455 -2.34 -21.65 -5.88
C LEU A 455 -1.44 -21.20 -4.71
N GLN A 456 -1.80 -20.08 -4.07
CA GLN A 456 -1.12 -19.55 -2.88
C GLN A 456 -1.00 -20.62 -1.79
N THR A 457 -2.10 -21.32 -1.48
CA THR A 457 -2.12 -22.34 -0.43
C THR A 457 -1.19 -23.52 -0.75
N ARG A 458 -1.12 -23.95 -2.02
CA ARG A 458 -0.26 -25.08 -2.44
C ARG A 458 1.21 -24.72 -2.52
N LEU A 459 1.53 -23.49 -2.94
CA LEU A 459 2.92 -23.05 -3.14
C LEU A 459 3.60 -22.67 -1.82
N LEU A 460 2.88 -21.98 -0.93
CA LEU A 460 3.49 -21.38 0.26
C LEU A 460 3.31 -22.19 1.53
N PHE A 461 2.28 -23.04 1.59
CA PHE A 461 1.93 -23.75 2.81
C PHE A 461 1.92 -25.26 2.59
N ASN A 462 2.49 -25.99 3.55
CA ASN A 462 2.74 -27.44 3.46
C ASN A 462 1.46 -28.23 3.11
N SER A 463 1.60 -29.36 2.41
CA SER A 463 0.50 -30.26 2.01
C SER A 463 -0.35 -30.73 3.20
N THR A 464 0.25 -30.92 4.37
CA THR A 464 -0.43 -31.23 5.64
C THR A 464 -1.27 -30.06 6.15
N PHE A 465 -0.82 -28.83 5.96
CA PHE A 465 -1.56 -27.59 6.24
C PHE A 465 -2.68 -27.34 5.21
N ALA A 466 -2.43 -27.59 3.92
CA ALA A 466 -3.47 -27.56 2.89
C ALA A 466 -4.56 -28.63 3.15
N ALA A 467 -4.22 -29.74 3.79
CA ALA A 467 -5.14 -30.78 4.23
C ALA A 467 -5.90 -30.40 5.51
N SER A 468 -5.27 -29.70 6.48
CA SER A 468 -5.96 -29.21 7.69
C SER A 468 -6.91 -28.04 7.38
N ILE A 469 -6.55 -27.12 6.47
CA ILE A 469 -7.47 -26.07 5.99
C ILE A 469 -8.67 -26.68 5.28
N ARG A 470 -8.46 -27.70 4.44
CA ARG A 470 -9.58 -28.43 3.80
C ARG A 470 -10.50 -29.07 4.83
N ARG A 471 -9.93 -29.74 5.84
CA ARG A 471 -10.69 -30.31 6.95
C ARG A 471 -11.42 -29.24 7.79
N GLY A 472 -10.79 -28.09 8.06
CA GLY A 472 -11.41 -26.99 8.80
C GLY A 472 -12.59 -26.35 8.05
N LYS A 473 -12.50 -26.20 6.72
CA LYS A 473 -13.63 -25.76 5.89
C LYS A 473 -14.78 -26.78 5.91
N LEU A 474 -14.46 -28.07 5.80
CA LEU A 474 -15.43 -29.17 5.92
C LEU A 474 -16.10 -29.15 7.30
N VAL A 475 -15.34 -29.10 8.39
CA VAL A 475 -15.89 -29.06 9.77
C VAL A 475 -16.77 -27.83 9.98
N ARG A 476 -16.43 -26.66 9.41
CA ARG A 476 -17.28 -25.47 9.50
C ARG A 476 -18.58 -25.63 8.72
N SER A 477 -18.55 -26.25 7.54
CA SER A 477 -19.78 -26.58 6.79
C SER A 477 -20.64 -27.63 7.50
N THR A 478 -20.02 -28.64 8.12
CA THR A 478 -20.73 -29.68 8.89
C THR A 478 -21.28 -29.14 10.20
N GLY A 479 -20.57 -28.21 10.86
CA GLY A 479 -21.03 -27.52 12.07
C GLY A 479 -22.21 -26.59 11.79
N LEU A 480 -22.22 -25.89 10.64
CA LEU A 480 -23.36 -25.11 10.19
C LEU A 480 -24.58 -26.00 9.88
N MET A 481 -24.38 -27.17 9.25
CA MET A 481 -25.46 -28.16 9.06
C MET A 481 -26.02 -28.67 10.39
N LYS A 482 -25.17 -28.97 11.39
CA LYS A 482 -25.62 -29.41 12.71
C LYS A 482 -26.40 -28.34 13.46
N LEU A 483 -26.01 -27.07 13.35
CA LEU A 483 -26.74 -25.96 13.95
C LEU A 483 -28.13 -25.78 13.32
N ASP A 484 -28.25 -25.93 12.00
CA ASP A 484 -29.53 -25.94 11.29
C ASP A 484 -30.43 -27.12 11.71
N GLU A 485 -29.86 -28.31 11.89
CA GLU A 485 -30.58 -29.49 12.40
C GLU A 485 -31.06 -29.31 13.84
N GLU A 486 -30.21 -28.79 14.74
CA GLU A 486 -30.60 -28.50 16.12
C GLU A 486 -31.69 -27.42 16.21
N GLN A 487 -31.63 -26.40 15.36
CA GLN A 487 -32.68 -25.38 15.29
C GLN A 487 -34.00 -25.96 14.78
N ARG A 488 -33.97 -26.84 13.77
CA ARG A 488 -35.17 -27.57 13.33
C ARG A 488 -35.76 -28.42 14.45
N TRP A 489 -34.92 -29.19 15.15
CA TRP A 489 -35.38 -30.03 16.26
C TRP A 489 -35.99 -29.22 17.40
N ARG A 490 -35.39 -28.08 17.78
CA ARG A 490 -35.95 -27.18 18.79
C ARG A 490 -37.30 -26.60 18.36
N ASN A 491 -37.42 -26.18 17.10
CA ASN A 491 -38.66 -25.63 16.56
C ASN A 491 -39.76 -26.70 16.52
N GLU A 492 -39.45 -27.94 16.13
CA GLU A 492 -40.38 -29.07 16.17
C GLU A 492 -40.79 -29.45 17.60
N GLY A 493 -39.83 -29.44 18.54
CA GLY A 493 -40.09 -29.67 19.96
C GLY A 493 -41.01 -28.62 20.58
N GLN A 494 -40.79 -27.34 20.24
CA GLN A 494 -41.65 -26.24 20.66
C GLN A 494 -43.05 -26.34 20.03
N ALA A 495 -43.14 -26.72 18.76
CA ALA A 495 -44.43 -26.95 18.09
C ALA A 495 -45.21 -28.10 18.73
N ARG A 496 -44.53 -29.21 19.09
CA ARG A 496 -45.14 -30.34 19.80
C ARG A 496 -45.57 -29.96 21.23
N ALA A 497 -44.77 -29.17 21.95
CA ALA A 497 -45.12 -28.69 23.28
C ALA A 497 -46.33 -27.73 23.24
N ALA A 498 -46.39 -26.84 22.25
CA ALA A 498 -47.54 -25.96 22.02
C ALA A 498 -48.82 -26.75 21.67
N LEU A 499 -48.68 -27.81 20.85
CA LEU A 499 -49.78 -28.72 20.53
C LEU A 499 -50.25 -29.51 21.77
N ALA A 500 -49.32 -29.98 22.60
CA ALA A 500 -49.65 -30.68 23.84
C ALA A 500 -50.36 -29.75 24.85
N GLN A 501 -49.93 -28.49 24.95
CA GLN A 501 -50.59 -27.49 25.80
C GLN A 501 -51.99 -27.12 25.28
N SER A 502 -52.19 -27.01 23.97
CA SER A 502 -53.52 -26.74 23.40
C SER A 502 -54.48 -27.92 23.61
N VAL A 503 -53.99 -29.16 23.47
CA VAL A 503 -54.74 -30.37 23.77
C VAL A 503 -55.05 -30.49 25.28
N ALA A 504 -54.10 -30.18 26.16
CA ALA A 504 -54.33 -30.20 27.60
C ALA A 504 -55.32 -29.11 28.06
N MET A 505 -55.29 -27.93 27.44
CA MET A 505 -56.28 -26.87 27.68
C MET A 505 -57.68 -27.24 27.17
N SER A 506 -57.76 -27.94 26.04
CA SER A 506 -59.01 -28.52 25.52
C SER A 506 -59.60 -29.56 26.48
N LEU A 507 -58.77 -30.48 26.98
CA LEU A 507 -59.18 -31.51 27.94
C LEU A 507 -59.60 -30.90 29.31
N ARG A 508 -58.91 -29.86 29.79
CA ARG A 508 -59.30 -29.14 31.01
C ARG A 508 -60.62 -28.38 30.88
N ARG A 509 -60.98 -27.92 29.68
CA ARG A 509 -62.32 -27.33 29.45
C ARG A 509 -63.44 -28.36 29.52
N HIS A 510 -63.15 -29.63 29.20
CA HIS A 510 -64.14 -30.70 29.33
C HIS A 510 -64.30 -31.25 30.76
N THR A 511 -63.31 -31.07 31.65
CA THR A 511 -63.41 -31.51 33.05
C THR A 511 -63.91 -30.44 34.02
N ALA A 512 -64.06 -29.18 33.59
CA ALA A 512 -64.57 -28.09 34.43
C ALA A 512 -66.10 -28.12 34.69
N THR A 513 -66.80 -29.12 34.17
CA THR A 513 -68.22 -29.39 34.48
C THR A 513 -68.36 -30.73 35.21
N GLY A 514 -68.29 -30.73 36.55
CA GLY A 514 -68.92 -31.78 37.37
C GLY A 514 -68.11 -32.43 38.52
N MET A 515 -68.38 -31.94 39.75
CA MET A 515 -68.52 -32.63 41.05
C MET A 515 -67.33 -33.25 41.85
N HIS A 516 -67.41 -32.94 43.16
CA HIS A 516 -66.60 -33.31 44.34
C HIS A 516 -66.62 -34.82 44.72
N TYR A 517 -65.54 -35.32 45.34
CA TYR A 517 -65.47 -35.90 46.72
C TYR A 517 -64.02 -36.32 47.07
N GLY A 518 -63.67 -36.31 48.37
CA GLY A 518 -62.32 -36.51 48.95
C GLY A 518 -61.92 -37.96 49.34
N PRO A 519 -60.90 -38.17 50.23
CA PRO A 519 -59.71 -39.07 50.09
C PRO A 519 -59.71 -40.28 51.09
N PRO A 520 -58.60 -40.90 51.62
CA PRO A 520 -57.14 -41.04 51.28
C PRO A 520 -56.59 -42.52 51.39
N LEU A 521 -55.25 -42.79 51.31
CA LEU A 521 -54.41 -43.64 52.23
C LEU A 521 -52.99 -44.09 51.68
N LEU A 522 -51.95 -43.84 52.50
CA LEU A 522 -50.68 -44.59 52.87
C LEU A 522 -49.76 -45.27 51.82
N GLN A 523 -48.50 -44.80 51.59
CA GLN A 523 -47.14 -45.19 52.13
C GLN A 523 -46.48 -46.47 51.52
N PRO A 524 -45.13 -46.73 51.54
CA PRO A 524 -43.91 -45.93 51.83
C PRO A 524 -42.69 -46.15 50.84
N GLU A 525 -41.56 -45.47 51.13
CA GLU A 525 -40.18 -45.42 50.55
C GLU A 525 -39.38 -46.77 50.41
N PRO A 526 -38.09 -46.88 49.92
CA PRO A 526 -37.00 -45.86 49.71
C PRO A 526 -36.05 -46.02 48.47
N GLY A 527 -35.15 -45.05 48.26
CA GLY A 527 -33.78 -45.30 47.74
C GLY A 527 -33.29 -44.48 46.53
N ALA A 528 -32.52 -43.41 46.76
CA ALA A 528 -31.60 -42.86 45.75
C ALA A 528 -30.43 -42.09 46.42
N PRO A 529 -29.16 -42.35 46.06
CA PRO A 529 -28.00 -41.63 46.60
C PRO A 529 -27.67 -40.37 45.79
N GLN A 530 -27.20 -39.33 46.49
CA GLN A 530 -26.57 -38.14 45.90
C GLN A 530 -25.11 -38.43 45.48
N PRO A 531 -24.58 -37.83 44.41
CA PRO A 531 -23.14 -37.72 44.22
C PRO A 531 -22.59 -36.39 44.77
N GLN A 532 -21.53 -36.55 45.55
CA GLN A 532 -20.71 -35.51 46.18
C GLN A 532 -19.90 -34.69 45.16
N ARG A 533 -19.63 -33.44 45.57
CA ARG A 533 -18.51 -32.61 45.10
C ARG A 533 -17.17 -33.19 45.57
N TYR A 534 -16.17 -33.21 44.71
CA TYR A 534 -14.76 -33.02 45.08
C TYR A 534 -14.03 -32.23 43.97
N LEU A 535 -13.17 -31.33 44.46
CA LEU A 535 -12.03 -30.60 43.88
C LEU A 535 -11.77 -30.66 42.37
#